data_AF-A0A813FME8-F1
#
_entry.id   AF-A0A813FME8-F1
#
_cell.length_a   1.000
_cell.length_b   1.000
_cell.length_c   1.000
_cell.angle_alpha   90.00
_cell.angle_beta   90.00
_cell.angle_gamma   90.00
#
_symmetry.space_group_name_H-M   'P 1'
#
loop_
_entity.id
_entity.type
_entity.pdbx_description
1 polymer ?
#
loop_
_entity_poly.entity_id
_entity_poly.type
_entity_poly.pdbx_seq_one_letter_code
_entity_poly.pdbx_strand_id
1 'polypeptide(L)'
;MSMYGQPQYGIQPGYGTTMGGDQMGMPYKQQGQGFAALAAEKQSMPGVVPRRRLNVVAACLCLFVPWLLFCFTSAIYSFSVHYYSPALVYAGSVVVSVILGSARYLLGENFSRDGFISASWVFFLLVTCLAAFVLGIAFGNYNFYSNMQVYYDVTNLNSYVGVDPATMRGQELMDAGRVEFVAGTQLDLKHSVGFKNMDVYCVAPIIAKTGVLATYDFFAVGKNCCSEDAADFKCGAYSNKYAHAGLRVVNDADRDFYRLAVQQAESTFAIKAVHPLFLYWTDNASSDTEAYSRAGYQWLLVVMFAYFAFQLTLVFLATSCFTHAKSLL
;
A
#
# COMPACT_ATOMS: atom_id res chain seq x y z
N MET A 1 27.96 -4.70 -79.39
CA MET A 1 28.89 -5.76 -79.84
C MET A 1 28.75 -6.90 -78.85
N SER A 2 27.93 -7.91 -79.19
CA SER A 2 28.35 -9.21 -79.77
C SER A 2 29.05 -10.08 -78.73
N MET A 3 28.72 -11.34 -78.47
CA MET A 3 27.73 -12.29 -78.97
C MET A 3 27.73 -13.46 -77.97
N TYR A 4 26.57 -14.08 -77.74
CA TYR A 4 26.44 -15.42 -77.14
C TYR A 4 26.83 -16.51 -78.14
N GLY A 5 27.31 -17.65 -77.65
CA GLY A 5 27.47 -18.87 -78.44
C GLY A 5 27.66 -20.14 -77.59
N GLN A 6 26.62 -20.96 -77.47
CA GLN A 6 26.74 -22.43 -77.39
C GLN A 6 26.74 -23.00 -78.82
N PRO A 7 27.17 -24.26 -79.05
CA PRO A 7 26.15 -25.33 -79.20
C PRO A 7 26.56 -26.79 -78.84
N GLN A 8 25.53 -27.54 -78.41
CA GLN A 8 25.05 -28.90 -78.78
C GLN A 8 25.93 -30.18 -78.95
N TYR A 9 25.48 -31.23 -78.22
CA TYR A 9 25.12 -32.64 -78.54
C TYR A 9 25.96 -33.60 -79.43
N GLY A 10 26.09 -34.84 -78.93
CA GLY A 10 26.24 -36.14 -79.66
C GLY A 10 26.24 -37.31 -78.65
N ILE A 11 25.18 -38.14 -78.49
CA ILE A 11 24.77 -39.37 -79.21
C ILE A 11 25.81 -40.52 -79.20
N GLN A 12 25.46 -41.67 -78.59
CA GLN A 12 25.41 -43.01 -79.22
C GLN A 12 24.77 -44.09 -78.29
N PRO A 13 24.25 -45.22 -78.86
CA PRO A 13 23.11 -45.98 -78.34
C PRO A 13 23.42 -47.45 -77.97
N GLY A 14 22.48 -48.11 -77.26
CA GLY A 14 22.51 -49.55 -76.99
C GLY A 14 21.12 -50.18 -77.06
N TYR A 15 20.94 -51.05 -78.06
CA TYR A 15 19.74 -51.77 -78.49
C TYR A 15 19.25 -52.84 -77.48
N GLY A 16 17.94 -53.15 -77.53
CA GLY A 16 17.37 -54.34 -76.87
C GLY A 16 15.84 -54.40 -76.92
N THR A 17 15.29 -54.69 -78.10
CA THR A 17 13.87 -54.91 -78.39
C THR A 17 13.47 -56.39 -78.22
N THR A 18 12.32 -56.65 -77.58
CA THR A 18 11.33 -57.72 -77.91
C THR A 18 10.01 -57.30 -77.23
N MET A 19 9.06 -56.64 -77.91
CA MET A 19 8.02 -57.16 -78.81
C MET A 19 7.10 -58.23 -78.21
N GLY A 20 5.82 -57.86 -78.05
CA GLY A 20 4.71 -58.60 -78.66
C GLY A 20 3.65 -59.17 -77.72
N GLY A 21 2.42 -58.62 -77.76
CA GLY A 21 1.22 -59.34 -77.33
C GLY A 21 0.02 -58.52 -76.85
N ASP A 22 -0.66 -57.84 -77.77
CA ASP A 22 -2.07 -57.38 -77.76
C ASP A 22 -3.07 -58.45 -77.19
N GLN A 23 -4.31 -58.22 -76.72
CA GLN A 23 -5.26 -57.11 -76.66
C GLN A 23 -6.51 -57.55 -75.82
N MET A 24 -7.23 -56.54 -75.29
CA MET A 24 -8.69 -56.44 -75.09
C MET A 24 -9.48 -57.34 -74.09
N GLY A 25 -10.15 -56.66 -73.15
CA GLY A 25 -11.38 -57.10 -72.47
C GLY A 25 -11.90 -56.06 -71.47
N MET A 26 -13.01 -55.38 -71.80
CA MET A 26 -13.73 -54.45 -70.89
C MET A 26 -14.65 -55.21 -69.88
N PRO A 27 -15.50 -54.51 -69.10
CA PRO A 27 -15.34 -54.19 -67.69
C PRO A 27 -16.19 -55.07 -66.75
N TYR A 28 -15.77 -55.26 -65.49
CA TYR A 28 -16.65 -55.82 -64.46
C TYR A 28 -16.49 -55.05 -63.13
N LYS A 29 -17.55 -54.34 -62.73
CA LYS A 29 -17.81 -53.97 -61.34
C LYS A 29 -18.29 -55.25 -60.65
N GLN A 30 -17.69 -55.66 -59.52
CA GLN A 30 -18.36 -55.74 -58.20
C GLN A 30 -17.46 -56.41 -57.15
N GLN A 31 -17.50 -55.84 -55.94
CA GLN A 31 -17.55 -56.55 -54.66
C GLN A 31 -16.24 -57.12 -54.09
N GLY A 32 -15.66 -56.32 -53.18
CA GLY A 32 -14.58 -56.73 -52.27
C GLY A 32 -14.52 -55.85 -51.01
N GLN A 33 -15.67 -55.38 -50.52
CA GLN A 33 -15.80 -54.87 -49.15
C GLN A 33 -15.78 -56.09 -48.21
N GLY A 34 -14.70 -56.31 -47.47
CA GLY A 34 -14.66 -57.44 -46.53
C GLY A 34 -13.39 -57.62 -45.70
N PHE A 35 -12.24 -57.03 -46.06
CA PHE A 35 -10.98 -57.31 -45.35
C PHE A 35 -10.28 -56.08 -44.74
N ALA A 36 -10.88 -54.89 -44.81
CA ALA A 36 -10.34 -53.69 -44.17
C ALA A 36 -10.99 -53.34 -42.81
N ALA A 37 -11.99 -54.12 -42.37
CA ALA A 37 -12.81 -53.80 -41.20
C ALA A 37 -12.40 -54.52 -39.89
N LEU A 38 -11.29 -55.26 -39.87
CA LEU A 38 -10.83 -56.00 -38.67
C LEU A 38 -9.56 -55.41 -38.02
N ALA A 39 -9.10 -54.24 -38.46
CA ALA A 39 -8.00 -53.51 -37.82
C ALA A 39 -8.46 -52.30 -36.98
N ALA A 40 -9.77 -52.20 -36.70
CA ALA A 40 -10.37 -51.09 -35.96
C ALA A 40 -11.08 -51.58 -34.68
N GLU A 41 -10.45 -52.47 -33.92
CA GLU A 41 -10.81 -52.65 -32.52
C GLU A 41 -9.54 -52.64 -31.65
N LYS A 42 -8.88 -51.48 -31.64
CA LYS A 42 -7.93 -51.16 -30.58
C LYS A 42 -8.77 -50.74 -29.38
N GLN A 43 -9.09 -51.71 -28.53
CA GLN A 43 -9.67 -51.51 -27.20
C GLN A 43 -9.02 -50.29 -26.54
N SER A 44 -9.82 -49.27 -26.30
CA SER A 44 -9.47 -48.12 -25.47
C SER A 44 -9.19 -48.65 -24.07
N MET A 45 -7.91 -48.82 -23.74
CA MET A 45 -7.47 -48.93 -22.36
C MET A 45 -8.10 -47.79 -21.55
N PRO A 46 -8.62 -48.03 -20.34
CA PRO A 46 -9.13 -46.96 -19.49
C PRO A 46 -8.03 -45.90 -19.37
N GLY A 47 -8.33 -44.72 -19.89
CA GLY A 47 -7.35 -43.67 -20.15
C GLY A 47 -6.52 -43.41 -18.91
N VAL A 48 -5.21 -43.58 -19.04
CA VAL A 48 -4.26 -43.02 -18.09
C VAL A 48 -4.50 -41.51 -18.11
N VAL A 49 -5.23 -41.00 -17.13
CA VAL A 49 -5.44 -39.56 -16.96
C VAL A 49 -4.03 -38.95 -16.88
N PRO A 50 -3.62 -38.11 -17.84
CA PRO A 50 -2.28 -37.54 -17.81
C PRO A 50 -2.11 -36.79 -16.49
N ARG A 51 -1.11 -37.18 -15.69
CA ARG A 51 -0.83 -36.56 -14.39
C ARG A 51 -0.66 -35.06 -14.60
N ARG A 52 -1.61 -34.30 -14.07
CA ARG A 52 -1.66 -32.84 -14.16
C ARG A 52 -0.41 -32.27 -13.51
N ARG A 53 0.47 -31.66 -14.31
CA ARG A 53 1.65 -30.98 -13.78
C ARG A 53 1.23 -29.62 -13.24
N LEU A 54 1.19 -29.48 -11.92
CA LEU A 54 1.08 -28.19 -11.25
C LEU A 54 2.36 -27.38 -11.55
N ASN A 55 2.21 -26.19 -12.13
CA ASN A 55 3.32 -25.25 -12.28
C ASN A 55 3.61 -24.59 -10.93
N VAL A 56 4.28 -25.32 -10.03
CA VAL A 56 4.66 -24.86 -8.69
C VAL A 56 5.48 -23.57 -8.76
N VAL A 57 6.39 -23.47 -9.73
CA VAL A 57 7.20 -22.26 -9.95
C VAL A 57 6.32 -21.03 -10.24
N ALA A 58 5.31 -21.17 -11.10
CA ALA A 58 4.40 -20.07 -11.41
C ALA A 58 3.56 -19.68 -10.19
N ALA A 59 3.10 -20.65 -9.40
CA ALA A 59 2.37 -20.39 -8.15
C ALA A 59 3.23 -19.65 -7.13
N CYS A 60 4.50 -20.05 -6.95
CA CYS A 60 5.44 -19.36 -6.08
C CYS A 60 5.69 -17.91 -6.54
N LEU A 61 5.90 -17.69 -7.84
CA LEU A 61 6.08 -16.34 -8.39
C LEU A 61 4.84 -15.47 -8.17
N CYS A 62 3.65 -16.01 -8.41
CA CYS A 62 2.39 -15.29 -8.18
C CYS A 62 2.09 -15.05 -6.70
N LEU A 63 2.71 -15.78 -5.79
CA LEU A 63 2.59 -15.54 -4.35
C LEU A 63 3.57 -14.45 -3.89
N PHE A 64 4.86 -14.62 -4.15
CA PHE A 64 5.90 -13.78 -3.58
C PHE A 64 6.07 -12.44 -4.30
N VAL A 65 5.88 -12.36 -5.62
CA VAL A 65 6.11 -11.10 -6.36
C VAL A 65 5.08 -10.03 -5.96
N PRO A 66 3.76 -10.29 -5.98
CA PRO A 66 2.77 -9.30 -5.53
C PRO A 66 2.92 -8.96 -4.05
N TRP A 67 3.25 -9.93 -3.21
CA TRP A 67 3.47 -9.70 -1.78
C TRP A 67 4.67 -8.80 -1.51
N LEU A 68 5.83 -9.05 -2.13
CA LEU A 68 7.01 -8.20 -1.97
C LEU A 68 6.77 -6.80 -2.53
N LEU A 69 6.08 -6.69 -3.67
CA LEU A 69 5.68 -5.41 -4.25
C LEU A 69 4.79 -4.62 -3.27
N PHE A 70 3.80 -5.28 -2.68
CA PHE A 70 2.93 -4.69 -1.66
C PHE A 70 3.71 -4.23 -0.43
N CYS A 71 4.61 -5.05 0.10
CA CYS A 71 5.44 -4.70 1.26
C CYS A 71 6.31 -3.48 0.96
N PHE A 72 6.92 -3.44 -0.22
CA PHE A 72 7.78 -2.34 -0.64
C PHE A 72 7.01 -1.03 -0.80
N THR A 73 5.88 -1.04 -1.52
CA THR A 73 5.07 0.17 -1.73
C THR A 73 4.45 0.67 -0.44
N SER A 74 3.90 -0.22 0.39
CA SER A 74 3.34 0.16 1.69
C SER A 74 4.40 0.73 2.64
N ALA A 75 5.62 0.17 2.67
CA ALA A 75 6.71 0.70 3.48
C ALA A 75 7.18 2.08 3.00
N ILE A 76 7.39 2.26 1.68
CA ILE A 76 7.84 3.56 1.14
C ILE A 76 6.82 4.65 1.42
N TYR A 77 5.52 4.38 1.24
CA TYR A 77 4.47 5.35 1.53
C TYR A 77 4.21 5.55 3.02
N SER A 78 4.59 4.62 3.90
CA SER A 78 4.39 4.73 5.35
C SER A 78 5.46 5.55 6.07
N PHE A 79 6.71 5.54 5.59
CA PHE A 79 7.87 5.99 6.39
C PHE A 79 8.56 7.25 5.85
N SER A 80 9.78 7.50 6.35
CA SER A 80 10.56 8.73 6.19
C SER A 80 10.74 9.20 4.75
N VAL A 81 10.81 8.29 3.77
CA VAL A 81 10.98 8.66 2.35
C VAL A 81 9.79 9.50 1.87
N HIS A 82 8.57 9.14 2.27
CA HIS A 82 7.36 9.91 1.96
C HIS A 82 7.34 11.26 2.68
N TYR A 83 7.88 11.33 3.90
CA TYR A 83 7.98 12.57 4.67
C TYR A 83 8.96 13.59 4.06
N TYR A 84 10.21 13.18 3.84
CA TYR A 84 11.26 14.09 3.37
C TYR A 84 11.20 14.37 1.86
N SER A 85 10.70 13.42 1.08
CA SER A 85 10.75 13.49 -0.38
C SER A 85 9.51 12.87 -1.04
N PRO A 86 8.30 13.44 -0.83
CA PRO A 86 7.08 12.90 -1.42
C PRO A 86 7.11 12.85 -2.95
N ALA A 87 7.80 13.81 -3.59
CA ALA A 87 7.98 13.85 -5.03
C ALA A 87 8.69 12.61 -5.59
N LEU A 88 9.70 12.08 -4.90
CA LEU A 88 10.41 10.87 -5.32
C LEU A 88 9.52 9.63 -5.22
N VAL A 89 8.69 9.56 -4.17
CA VAL A 89 7.73 8.47 -3.97
C VAL A 89 6.69 8.48 -5.09
N TYR A 90 6.14 9.65 -5.43
CA TYR A 90 5.17 9.79 -6.51
C TYR A 90 5.77 9.56 -7.90
N ALA A 91 6.99 10.06 -8.16
CA ALA A 91 7.68 9.78 -9.42
C ALA A 91 7.99 8.28 -9.57
N GLY A 92 8.46 7.64 -8.50
CA GLY A 92 8.70 6.20 -8.46
C GLY A 92 7.42 5.39 -8.70
N SER A 93 6.29 5.80 -8.13
CA SER A 93 5.01 5.11 -8.31
C SER A 93 4.50 5.22 -9.76
N VAL A 94 4.72 6.35 -10.43
CA VAL A 94 4.43 6.50 -11.87
C VAL A 94 5.29 5.53 -12.70
N VAL A 95 6.60 5.45 -12.43
CA VAL A 95 7.50 4.52 -13.13
C VAL A 95 7.06 3.06 -12.95
N VAL A 96 6.76 2.65 -11.72
CA VAL A 96 6.28 1.28 -11.44
C VAL A 96 4.95 1.00 -12.15
N SER A 97 4.04 1.99 -12.21
CA SER A 97 2.77 1.86 -12.94
C SER A 97 2.98 1.63 -14.44
N VAL A 98 3.93 2.36 -15.05
CA VAL A 98 4.30 2.17 -16.46
C VAL A 98 4.92 0.80 -16.71
N ILE A 99 5.78 0.31 -15.80
CA ILE A 99 6.37 -1.02 -15.88
C ILE A 99 5.28 -2.10 -15.81
N LEU A 100 4.35 -2.01 -14.85
CA LEU A 100 3.24 -2.96 -14.72
C LEU A 100 2.30 -2.93 -15.94
N GLY A 101 2.03 -1.75 -16.50
CA GLY A 101 1.22 -1.59 -17.71
C GLY A 101 1.88 -2.14 -18.97
N SER A 102 3.19 -1.95 -19.12
CA SER A 102 3.97 -2.46 -20.27
C SER A 102 4.38 -3.93 -20.14
N ALA A 103 4.36 -4.48 -18.93
CA ALA A 103 4.78 -5.86 -18.66
C ALA A 103 4.01 -6.90 -19.46
N ARG A 104 2.74 -6.66 -19.85
CA ARG A 104 2.00 -7.60 -20.72
C ARG A 104 2.63 -7.74 -22.10
N TYR A 105 3.12 -6.64 -22.67
CA TYR A 105 3.79 -6.62 -23.98
C TYR A 105 5.18 -7.24 -23.87
N LEU A 106 5.96 -6.85 -22.85
CA LEU A 106 7.32 -7.34 -22.62
C LEU A 106 7.38 -8.84 -22.29
N LEU A 107 6.43 -9.33 -21.47
CA LEU A 107 6.36 -10.73 -21.08
C LEU A 107 5.58 -11.58 -22.09
N GLY A 108 4.61 -11.00 -22.79
CA GLY A 108 3.72 -11.72 -23.72
C GLY A 108 4.45 -12.30 -24.94
N GLU A 109 5.43 -11.58 -25.48
CA GLU A 109 6.20 -12.03 -26.67
C GLU A 109 7.25 -13.09 -26.34
N ASN A 110 7.90 -13.00 -25.18
CA ASN A 110 8.99 -13.92 -24.81
C ASN A 110 8.49 -15.17 -24.05
N PHE A 111 7.59 -15.04 -23.07
CA PHE A 111 7.17 -16.20 -22.26
C PHE A 111 6.19 -17.14 -22.98
N SER A 112 5.42 -16.64 -23.94
CA SER A 112 4.53 -17.49 -24.75
C SER A 112 5.31 -18.38 -25.72
N ARG A 113 6.54 -18.00 -26.08
CA ARG A 113 7.43 -18.74 -26.98
C ARG A 113 8.09 -19.95 -26.31
N ASP A 114 8.46 -19.81 -25.03
CA ASP A 114 9.25 -20.82 -24.31
C ASP A 114 8.40 -21.85 -23.54
N GLY A 115 7.07 -21.69 -23.50
CA GLY A 115 6.15 -22.66 -22.89
C GLY A 115 6.26 -22.82 -21.36
N PHE A 116 7.09 -22.02 -20.69
CA PHE A 116 7.38 -22.12 -19.26
C PHE A 116 6.21 -21.71 -18.36
N ILE A 117 5.40 -20.73 -18.77
CA ILE A 117 4.26 -20.19 -18.01
C ILE A 117 3.07 -20.01 -18.96
N SER A 118 1.89 -20.52 -18.59
CA SER A 118 0.70 -20.34 -19.43
C SER A 118 0.18 -18.90 -19.38
N ALA A 119 -0.40 -18.41 -20.48
CA ALA A 119 -0.93 -17.05 -20.57
C ALA A 119 -1.87 -16.65 -19.41
N SER A 120 -2.66 -17.59 -18.87
CA SER A 120 -3.53 -17.38 -17.71
C SER A 120 -2.78 -17.04 -16.42
N TRP A 121 -1.59 -17.63 -16.20
CA TRP A 121 -0.75 -17.35 -15.03
C TRP A 121 -0.10 -15.97 -15.13
N VAL A 122 0.36 -15.58 -16.32
CA VAL A 122 0.92 -14.24 -16.56
C VAL A 122 -0.16 -13.17 -16.35
N PHE A 123 -1.38 -13.40 -16.86
CA PHE A 123 -2.50 -12.48 -16.63
C PHE A 123 -2.86 -12.36 -15.15
N PHE A 124 -2.96 -13.48 -14.43
CA PHE A 124 -3.22 -13.48 -12.99
C PHE A 124 -2.13 -12.74 -12.20
N LEU A 125 -0.85 -12.95 -12.52
CA LEU A 125 0.27 -12.23 -11.91
C LEU A 125 0.15 -10.72 -12.11
N LEU A 126 -0.14 -10.27 -13.34
CA LEU A 126 -0.25 -8.84 -13.63
C LEU A 126 -1.41 -8.19 -12.87
N VAL A 127 -2.58 -8.83 -12.83
CA VAL A 127 -3.75 -8.30 -12.10
C VAL A 127 -3.47 -8.25 -10.60
N THR A 128 -2.87 -9.29 -10.03
CA THR A 128 -2.55 -9.32 -8.60
C THR A 128 -1.42 -8.34 -8.24
N CYS A 129 -0.42 -8.14 -9.10
CA CYS A 129 0.58 -7.09 -8.93
C CYS A 129 -0.02 -5.67 -9.01
N LEU A 130 -0.96 -5.43 -9.91
CA LEU A 130 -1.65 -4.14 -9.99
C LEU A 130 -2.47 -3.88 -8.71
N ALA A 131 -3.20 -4.89 -8.23
CA ALA A 131 -3.95 -4.81 -6.99
C ALA A 131 -3.03 -4.60 -5.78
N ALA A 132 -1.93 -5.36 -5.69
CA ALA A 132 -0.89 -5.18 -4.68
C ALA A 132 -0.35 -3.75 -4.65
N PHE A 133 -0.07 -3.20 -5.83
CA PHE A 133 0.48 -1.86 -5.97
C PHE A 133 -0.49 -0.78 -5.46
N VAL A 134 -1.75 -0.82 -5.91
CA VAL A 134 -2.79 0.14 -5.50
C VAL A 134 -3.09 0.03 -4.00
N LEU A 135 -3.25 -1.19 -3.49
CA LEU A 135 -3.53 -1.41 -2.07
C LEU A 135 -2.34 -0.99 -1.20
N GLY A 136 -1.12 -1.29 -1.61
CA GLY A 136 0.08 -0.89 -0.87
C GLY A 136 0.19 0.64 -0.74
N ILE A 137 -0.14 1.38 -1.81
CA ILE A 137 -0.23 2.86 -1.75
C ILE A 137 -1.32 3.30 -0.78
N ALA A 138 -2.52 2.74 -0.88
CA ALA A 138 -3.65 3.15 -0.04
C ALA A 138 -3.38 2.90 1.46
N PHE A 139 -2.95 1.69 1.82
CA PHE A 139 -2.62 1.34 3.21
C PHE A 139 -1.39 2.08 3.73
N GLY A 140 -0.38 2.30 2.88
CA GLY A 140 0.80 3.08 3.23
C GLY A 140 0.47 4.53 3.55
N ASN A 141 -0.34 5.19 2.71
CA ASN A 141 -0.82 6.55 2.97
C ASN A 141 -1.66 6.63 4.23
N TYR A 142 -2.59 5.70 4.42
CA TYR A 142 -3.40 5.67 5.64
C TYR A 142 -2.51 5.60 6.89
N ASN A 143 -1.54 4.70 6.90
CA ASN A 143 -0.58 4.59 8.01
C ASN A 143 0.24 5.87 8.22
N PHE A 144 0.64 6.50 7.12
CA PHE A 144 1.39 7.75 7.14
C PHE A 144 0.60 8.87 7.82
N TYR A 145 -0.59 9.18 7.31
CA TYR A 145 -1.41 10.27 7.82
C TYR A 145 -1.94 10.01 9.24
N SER A 146 -2.24 8.75 9.57
CA SER A 146 -2.80 8.42 10.90
C SER A 146 -1.75 8.30 12.00
N ASN A 147 -0.52 7.84 11.69
CA ASN A 147 0.48 7.54 12.71
C ASN A 147 1.81 8.26 12.46
N MET A 148 2.43 8.03 11.30
CA MET A 148 3.83 8.39 11.09
C MET A 148 4.05 9.89 10.87
N GLN A 149 3.10 10.60 10.26
CA GLN A 149 3.19 12.04 10.05
C GLN A 149 3.29 12.78 11.38
N VAL A 150 2.39 12.48 12.32
CA VAL A 150 2.38 13.09 13.66
C VAL A 150 3.71 12.82 14.38
N TYR A 151 4.22 11.59 14.28
CA TYR A 151 5.52 11.23 14.84
C TYR A 151 6.66 12.07 14.25
N TYR A 152 6.75 12.20 12.92
CA TYR A 152 7.81 12.99 12.28
C TYR A 152 7.69 14.48 12.56
N ASP A 153 6.48 15.04 12.52
CA ASP A 153 6.24 16.47 12.79
C ASP A 153 6.64 16.85 14.21
N VAL A 154 6.29 16.02 15.21
CA VAL A 154 6.70 16.25 16.61
C VAL A 154 8.21 16.02 16.80
N THR A 155 8.78 15.02 16.13
CA THR A 155 10.20 14.65 16.31
C THR A 155 11.14 15.68 15.66
N ASN A 156 10.72 16.34 14.58
CA ASN A 156 11.46 17.41 13.94
C ASN A 156 11.41 18.75 14.72
N LEU A 157 10.60 18.82 15.78
CA LEU A 157 10.51 19.96 16.68
C LEU A 157 11.36 19.73 17.95
N ASN A 158 11.76 20.83 18.60
CA ASN A 158 12.62 20.79 19.78
C ASN A 158 11.86 20.33 21.03
N SER A 159 12.58 19.68 21.95
CA SER A 159 12.08 19.30 23.27
C SER A 159 12.61 20.23 24.34
N TYR A 160 11.72 20.78 25.16
CA TYR A 160 12.07 21.69 26.25
C TYR A 160 11.66 21.10 27.59
N VAL A 161 12.53 21.23 28.59
CA VAL A 161 12.31 20.72 29.95
C VAL A 161 12.43 21.84 30.97
N GLY A 162 11.68 21.75 32.07
CA GLY A 162 11.66 22.78 33.10
C GLY A 162 11.03 24.10 32.62
N VAL A 163 10.03 24.03 31.74
CA VAL A 163 9.31 25.21 31.26
C VAL A 163 8.39 25.74 32.37
N ASP A 164 8.52 27.01 32.70
CA ASP A 164 7.65 27.68 33.66
C ASP A 164 6.67 28.62 32.93
N PRO A 165 5.35 28.32 32.94
CA PRO A 165 4.34 29.15 32.31
C PRO A 165 4.26 30.59 32.83
N ALA A 166 4.81 30.87 34.03
CA ALA A 166 4.78 32.20 34.61
C ALA A 166 5.89 33.13 34.11
N THR A 167 7.02 32.57 33.71
CA THR A 167 8.22 33.34 33.34
C THR A 167 8.52 33.25 31.85
N MET A 168 8.28 32.10 31.22
CA MET A 168 8.53 31.87 29.79
C MET A 168 7.30 32.23 28.95
N ARG A 169 7.53 32.72 27.73
CA ARG A 169 6.45 33.08 26.80
C ARG A 169 6.32 32.05 25.69
N GLY A 170 5.12 31.92 25.12
CA GLY A 170 4.90 31.02 23.98
C GLY A 170 5.71 31.41 22.74
N GLN A 171 6.09 32.68 22.61
CA GLN A 171 6.94 33.18 21.52
C GLN A 171 8.36 32.60 21.56
N GLU A 172 8.89 32.27 22.75
CA GLU A 172 10.23 31.69 22.90
C GLU A 172 10.25 30.20 22.53
N LEU A 173 9.07 29.56 22.53
CA LEU A 173 8.89 28.11 22.35
C LEU A 173 8.07 27.78 21.09
N MET A 174 8.16 28.62 20.07
CA MET A 174 7.43 28.43 18.79
C MET A 174 7.84 27.17 18.03
N ASP A 175 9.01 26.61 18.32
CA ASP A 175 9.55 25.38 17.74
C ASP A 175 9.47 24.17 18.69
N ALA A 176 8.81 24.32 19.84
CA ALA A 176 8.65 23.25 20.82
C ALA A 176 7.66 22.19 20.31
N GLY A 177 8.09 20.93 20.20
CA GLY A 177 7.23 19.79 19.91
C GLY A 177 6.79 19.05 21.17
N ARG A 178 7.67 19.04 22.17
CA ARG A 178 7.47 18.41 23.47
C ARG A 178 7.90 19.39 24.55
N VAL A 179 7.04 19.60 25.53
CA VAL A 179 7.28 20.51 26.64
C VAL A 179 7.08 19.76 27.94
N GLU A 180 8.08 19.75 28.81
CA GLU A 180 7.99 19.28 30.18
C GLU A 180 8.05 20.50 31.10
N PHE A 181 6.97 20.72 31.84
CA PHE A 181 6.79 21.86 32.70
C PHE A 181 7.43 21.66 34.07
N VAL A 182 7.71 22.74 34.79
CA VAL A 182 8.21 22.67 36.16
C VAL A 182 7.20 21.99 37.11
N ALA A 183 7.71 21.32 38.15
CA ALA A 183 6.86 20.66 39.12
C ALA A 183 5.89 21.63 39.81
N GLY A 184 4.60 21.27 39.84
CA GLY A 184 3.53 22.11 40.40
C GLY A 184 2.79 22.95 39.37
N THR A 185 3.12 22.87 38.08
CA THR A 185 2.20 23.34 37.03
C THR A 185 0.91 22.52 37.04
N GLN A 186 -0.20 23.20 36.78
CA GLN A 186 -1.52 22.59 36.77
C GLN A 186 -2.40 23.22 35.70
N LEU A 187 -3.46 22.51 35.33
CA LEU A 187 -4.50 23.04 34.47
C LEU A 187 -5.41 23.99 35.25
N ASP A 188 -5.68 25.15 34.68
CA ASP A 188 -6.68 26.06 35.22
C ASP A 188 -8.06 25.70 34.67
N LEU A 189 -8.71 24.74 35.33
CA LEU A 189 -10.03 24.26 34.94
C LEU A 189 -11.12 25.33 35.08
N LYS A 190 -10.89 26.41 35.84
CA LYS A 190 -11.90 27.48 36.00
C LYS A 190 -11.98 28.39 34.78
N HIS A 191 -10.88 28.49 34.04
CA HIS A 191 -10.77 29.31 32.84
C HIS A 191 -10.81 28.44 31.56
N SER A 192 -11.33 27.22 31.64
CA SER A 192 -11.50 26.38 30.46
C SER A 192 -12.73 26.77 29.65
N VAL A 193 -12.63 26.66 28.33
CA VAL A 193 -13.71 26.96 27.38
C VAL A 193 -13.81 25.86 26.32
N GLY A 194 -15.04 25.54 25.90
CA GLY A 194 -15.32 24.71 24.74
C GLY A 194 -15.85 25.55 23.58
N PHE A 195 -15.26 25.41 22.39
CA PHE A 195 -15.77 25.98 21.15
C PHE A 195 -16.33 24.87 20.25
N LYS A 196 -17.56 25.02 19.74
CA LYS A 196 -18.23 23.95 18.99
C LYS A 196 -18.26 24.24 17.49
N ASN A 197 -17.67 23.33 16.72
CA ASN A 197 -17.80 23.27 15.27
C ASN A 197 -17.68 21.82 14.77
N MET A 198 -18.83 21.17 14.54
CA MET A 198 -18.97 19.70 14.37
C MET A 198 -18.52 18.90 15.60
N ASP A 199 -17.26 19.08 16.01
CA ASP A 199 -16.68 18.65 17.28
C ASP A 199 -16.60 19.82 18.28
N VAL A 200 -16.52 19.50 19.57
CA VAL A 200 -16.24 20.48 20.63
C VAL A 200 -14.73 20.55 20.87
N TYR A 201 -14.12 21.68 20.53
CA TYR A 201 -12.72 22.01 20.75
C TYR A 201 -12.54 22.62 22.13
N CYS A 202 -11.91 21.86 23.01
CA CYS A 202 -11.73 22.19 24.41
C CYS A 202 -10.34 22.79 24.64
N VAL A 203 -10.28 23.89 25.37
CA VAL A 203 -9.02 24.54 25.79
C VAL A 203 -9.04 24.82 27.28
N ALA A 204 -7.91 24.61 27.95
CA ALA A 204 -7.68 24.96 29.35
C ALA A 204 -6.30 25.58 29.50
N PRO A 205 -6.16 26.77 30.12
CA PRO A 205 -4.85 27.37 30.35
C PRO A 205 -3.97 26.50 31.27
N ILE A 206 -2.67 26.47 30.99
CA ILE A 206 -1.67 25.81 31.84
C ILE A 206 -1.01 26.90 32.69
N ILE A 207 -1.11 26.78 34.01
CA ILE A 207 -0.62 27.78 34.95
C ILE A 207 0.42 27.20 35.91
N ALA A 208 1.27 28.07 36.44
CA ALA A 208 2.09 27.73 37.60
C ALA A 208 1.21 27.58 38.87
N LYS A 209 1.74 26.88 39.88
CA LYS A 209 1.04 26.41 41.10
C LYS A 209 0.09 27.43 41.74
N THR A 210 0.45 28.70 41.74
CA THR A 210 -0.39 29.80 42.24
C THR A 210 -0.02 31.11 41.57
N GLY A 211 -0.89 31.65 40.71
CA GLY A 211 -0.72 33.01 40.21
C GLY A 211 -1.65 33.33 39.04
N VAL A 212 -2.22 34.53 39.06
CA VAL A 212 -2.76 35.14 37.84
C VAL A 212 -1.56 35.47 36.96
N LEU A 213 -1.53 34.91 35.77
CA LEU A 213 -0.44 35.18 34.82
C LEU A 213 -0.67 36.50 34.09
N ALA A 214 0.42 37.19 33.76
CA ALA A 214 0.36 38.40 32.94
C ALA A 214 -0.08 38.10 31.49
N THR A 215 0.34 36.94 30.96
CA THR A 215 -0.23 36.37 29.72
C THR A 215 -0.36 34.86 29.90
N TYR A 216 -1.34 34.28 29.23
CA TYR A 216 -1.59 32.85 29.19
C TYR A 216 -1.22 32.38 27.79
N ASP A 217 0.01 31.90 27.63
CA ASP A 217 0.49 31.48 26.31
C ASP A 217 0.49 29.95 26.15
N PHE A 218 0.28 29.17 27.21
CA PHE A 218 0.25 27.71 27.16
C PHE A 218 -1.15 27.18 27.43
N PHE A 219 -1.67 26.37 26.51
CA PHE A 219 -3.01 25.79 26.61
C PHE A 219 -2.95 24.27 26.44
N ALA A 220 -3.60 23.58 27.36
CA ALA A 220 -3.97 22.18 27.21
C ALA A 220 -5.21 22.10 26.32
N VAL A 221 -5.20 21.21 25.35
CA VAL A 221 -6.29 21.11 24.38
C VAL A 221 -6.74 19.67 24.15
N GLY A 222 -7.95 19.53 23.59
CA GLY A 222 -8.43 18.29 23.02
C GLY A 222 -9.86 18.41 22.49
N LYS A 223 -10.44 17.30 22.04
CA LYS A 223 -11.77 17.29 21.40
C LYS A 223 -12.77 16.49 22.22
N ASN A 224 -14.02 16.95 22.26
CA ASN A 224 -15.18 16.23 22.80
C ASN A 224 -15.02 15.75 24.25
N CYS A 225 -14.30 16.52 25.07
CA CYS A 225 -13.98 16.20 26.46
C CYS A 225 -14.34 17.32 27.46
N CYS A 226 -15.13 18.29 26.99
CA CYS A 226 -15.69 19.39 27.76
C CYS A 226 -17.10 19.68 27.22
N SER A 227 -17.88 20.37 28.04
CA SER A 227 -19.19 20.90 27.70
C SER A 227 -19.04 22.28 27.04
N GLU A 228 -20.06 22.69 26.28
CA GLU A 228 -20.08 23.99 25.59
C GLU A 228 -20.20 25.16 26.58
N ASP A 229 -21.01 24.99 27.62
CA ASP A 229 -21.41 26.08 28.53
C ASP A 229 -20.74 26.01 29.92
N ALA A 230 -19.91 24.99 30.18
CA ALA A 230 -19.32 24.77 31.49
C ALA A 230 -17.79 24.69 31.44
N ALA A 231 -17.15 25.14 32.50
CA ALA A 231 -15.72 25.04 32.69
C ALA A 231 -15.35 23.63 33.24
N ASP A 232 -15.46 22.60 32.38
CA ASP A 232 -15.33 21.19 32.77
C ASP A 232 -14.35 20.40 31.88
N PHE A 233 -13.17 20.96 31.60
CA PHE A 233 -12.12 20.29 30.83
C PHE A 233 -11.66 18.95 31.44
N LYS A 234 -11.79 17.86 30.68
CA LYS A 234 -11.41 16.49 31.10
C LYS A 234 -10.53 15.76 30.07
N CYS A 235 -9.79 16.49 29.24
CA CYS A 235 -8.92 15.90 28.22
C CYS A 235 -7.57 15.45 28.77
N GLY A 236 -7.01 14.38 28.18
CA GLY A 236 -5.67 13.89 28.51
C GLY A 236 -5.53 13.48 29.96
N ALA A 237 -4.34 13.70 30.53
CA ALA A 237 -4.02 13.34 31.90
C ALA A 237 -4.55 14.35 32.96
N TYR A 238 -5.72 14.96 32.75
CA TYR A 238 -6.26 16.05 33.59
C TYR A 238 -6.40 15.69 35.07
N SER A 239 -6.70 14.42 35.36
CA SER A 239 -6.90 13.91 36.73
C SER A 239 -5.60 13.48 37.41
N ASN A 240 -4.52 13.31 36.63
CA ASN A 240 -3.23 12.89 37.14
C ASN A 240 -2.45 14.10 37.67
N LYS A 241 -2.23 14.14 38.99
CA LYS A 241 -1.47 15.22 39.65
C LYS A 241 0.02 15.23 39.29
N TYR A 242 0.53 14.11 38.77
CA TYR A 242 1.91 14.00 38.31
C TYR A 242 2.07 14.41 36.85
N ALA A 243 0.98 14.61 36.10
CA ALA A 243 1.09 15.09 34.73
C ALA A 243 1.60 16.53 34.71
N HIS A 244 2.68 16.76 33.97
CA HIS A 244 3.26 18.09 33.75
C HIS A 244 3.94 18.15 32.38
N ALA A 245 3.48 17.35 31.42
CA ALA A 245 4.01 17.34 30.07
C ALA A 245 2.93 17.73 29.04
N GLY A 246 3.38 18.33 27.95
CA GLY A 246 2.56 18.76 26.84
C GLY A 246 3.16 18.28 25.52
N LEU A 247 2.34 17.57 24.74
CA LEU A 247 2.67 17.18 23.37
C LEU A 247 2.02 18.17 22.39
N ARG A 248 2.79 18.80 21.51
CA ARG A 248 2.25 19.81 20.61
C ARG A 248 1.21 19.27 19.64
N VAL A 249 0.15 20.04 19.44
CA VAL A 249 -0.77 19.84 18.32
C VAL A 249 -0.08 20.25 17.03
N VAL A 250 0.15 19.27 16.15
CA VAL A 250 0.75 19.47 14.82
C VAL A 250 -0.30 19.58 13.70
N ASN A 251 -1.53 19.14 13.95
CA ASN A 251 -2.60 19.22 12.95
C ASN A 251 -3.11 20.66 12.79
N ASP A 252 -2.76 21.31 11.69
CA ASP A 252 -3.13 22.70 11.41
C ASP A 252 -4.65 22.93 11.35
N ALA A 253 -5.42 21.96 10.84
CA ALA A 253 -6.87 22.09 10.77
C ALA A 253 -7.51 22.28 12.16
N ASP A 254 -6.95 21.62 13.17
CA ASP A 254 -7.47 21.69 14.54
C ASP A 254 -6.98 22.94 15.27
N ARG A 255 -5.77 23.42 14.93
CA ARG A 255 -5.14 24.59 15.57
C ARG A 255 -5.95 25.86 15.38
N ASP A 256 -6.57 26.05 14.21
CA ASP A 256 -7.40 27.23 13.96
C ASP A 256 -8.64 27.26 14.86
N PHE A 257 -9.27 26.10 15.10
CA PHE A 257 -10.42 26.00 15.99
C PHE A 257 -10.04 26.16 17.46
N TYR A 258 -8.88 25.64 17.88
CA TYR A 258 -8.35 25.91 19.22
C TYR A 258 -8.06 27.39 19.44
N ARG A 259 -7.62 28.10 18.39
CA ARG A 259 -7.42 29.56 18.45
C ARG A 259 -8.73 30.30 18.68
N LEU A 260 -9.82 29.91 18.02
CA LEU A 260 -11.14 30.49 18.27
C LEU A 260 -11.61 30.23 19.71
N ALA A 261 -11.37 29.03 20.24
CA ALA A 261 -11.66 28.71 21.63
C ALA A 261 -10.87 29.58 22.62
N VAL A 262 -9.59 29.85 22.33
CA VAL A 262 -8.77 30.78 23.13
C VAL A 262 -9.30 32.20 23.04
N GLN A 263 -9.66 32.70 21.86
CA GLN A 263 -10.26 34.03 21.71
C GLN A 263 -11.55 34.19 22.53
N GLN A 264 -12.37 33.14 22.58
CA GLN A 264 -13.55 33.11 23.43
C GLN A 264 -13.14 33.18 24.91
N ALA A 265 -12.15 32.38 25.36
CA ALA A 265 -11.64 32.42 26.72
C ALA A 265 -11.07 33.79 27.13
N GLU A 266 -10.33 34.46 26.24
CA GLU A 266 -9.84 35.83 26.43
C GLU A 266 -10.99 36.80 26.70
N SER A 267 -12.08 36.69 25.94
CA SER A 267 -13.26 37.55 26.10
C SER A 267 -14.06 37.25 27.37
N THR A 268 -14.23 35.98 27.71
CA THR A 268 -15.07 35.54 28.84
C THR A 268 -14.40 35.82 30.19
N PHE A 269 -13.09 35.61 30.27
CA PHE A 269 -12.35 35.65 31.53
C PHE A 269 -11.40 36.84 31.65
N ALA A 270 -11.40 37.75 30.66
CA ALA A 270 -10.50 38.92 30.61
C ALA A 270 -9.01 38.53 30.75
N ILE A 271 -8.64 37.37 30.22
CA ILE A 271 -7.25 36.91 30.11
C ILE A 271 -6.68 37.30 28.75
N LYS A 272 -5.35 37.32 28.64
CA LYS A 272 -4.65 37.69 27.39
C LYS A 272 -3.65 36.61 27.00
N ALA A 273 -3.72 36.13 25.76
CA ALA A 273 -2.84 35.16 25.14
C ALA A 273 -2.16 35.81 23.92
N VAL A 274 -0.86 36.10 24.02
CA VAL A 274 -0.16 36.80 22.93
C VAL A 274 0.22 35.80 21.84
N HIS A 275 0.82 34.68 22.25
CA HIS A 275 1.23 33.60 21.35
C HIS A 275 0.81 32.26 21.93
N PRO A 276 -0.47 31.84 21.75
CA PRO A 276 -0.96 30.60 22.31
C PRO A 276 -0.30 29.38 21.65
N LEU A 277 0.28 28.52 22.48
CA LEU A 277 0.77 27.19 22.14
C LEU A 277 -0.23 26.14 22.61
N PHE A 278 -0.58 25.23 21.70
CA PHE A 278 -1.57 24.18 21.93
C PHE A 278 -0.88 22.85 22.17
N LEU A 279 -1.14 22.24 23.33
CA LEU A 279 -0.52 21.02 23.78
C LEU A 279 -1.58 20.01 24.23
N TYR A 280 -1.47 18.75 23.84
CA TYR A 280 -2.16 17.65 24.50
C TYR A 280 -1.53 17.41 25.86
N TRP A 281 -2.34 17.49 26.91
CA TRP A 281 -1.89 17.31 28.28
C TRP A 281 -1.64 15.84 28.59
N THR A 282 -0.40 15.51 28.94
CA THR A 282 0.05 14.13 29.16
C THR A 282 1.01 14.04 30.35
N ASP A 283 1.22 12.81 30.81
CA ASP A 283 2.23 12.51 31.83
C ASP A 283 3.63 12.51 31.21
N ASN A 284 3.78 11.92 30.02
CA ASN A 284 5.05 11.82 29.33
C ASN A 284 4.90 11.98 27.81
N ALA A 285 5.30 13.16 27.32
CA ALA A 285 5.20 13.49 25.90
C ALA A 285 6.10 12.60 25.01
N SER A 286 7.22 12.08 25.53
CA SER A 286 8.11 11.19 24.78
C SER A 286 7.48 9.81 24.57
N SER A 287 6.85 9.23 25.61
CA SER A 287 6.15 7.95 25.49
C SER A 287 4.99 8.01 24.50
N ASP A 288 4.22 9.11 24.51
CA ASP A 288 3.12 9.32 23.58
C ASP A 288 3.61 9.50 22.15
N THR A 289 4.70 10.23 21.96
CA THR A 289 5.35 10.36 20.64
C THR A 289 5.80 8.99 20.11
N GLU A 290 6.42 8.17 20.96
CA GLU A 290 6.83 6.81 20.61
C GLU A 290 5.64 5.86 20.37
N ALA A 291 4.48 6.12 20.96
CA ALA A 291 3.27 5.34 20.72
C ALA A 291 2.83 5.43 19.25
N TYR A 292 2.91 6.62 18.63
CA TYR A 292 2.62 6.79 17.19
C TYR A 292 3.57 5.98 16.30
N SER A 293 4.87 6.01 16.61
CA SER A 293 5.86 5.21 15.89
C SER A 293 5.56 3.70 16.03
N ARG A 294 5.34 3.22 17.26
CA ARG A 294 4.99 1.82 17.51
C ARG A 294 3.71 1.40 16.78
N ALA A 295 2.66 2.21 16.82
CA ALA A 295 1.40 1.96 16.13
C ALA A 295 1.60 1.83 14.61
N GLY A 296 2.39 2.71 14.00
CA GLY A 296 2.61 2.63 12.56
C GLY A 296 3.46 1.44 12.11
N TYR A 297 4.43 0.98 12.92
CA TYR A 297 5.15 -0.28 12.64
C TYR A 297 4.25 -1.50 12.83
N GLN A 298 3.43 -1.52 13.89
CA GLN A 298 2.46 -2.59 14.11
C GLN A 298 1.44 -2.68 12.98
N TRP A 299 0.92 -1.54 12.53
CA TRP A 299 -0.01 -1.48 11.40
C TRP A 299 0.60 -2.09 10.13
N LEU A 300 1.84 -1.72 9.81
CA LEU A 300 2.53 -2.28 8.65
C LEU A 300 2.70 -3.80 8.75
N LEU A 301 3.10 -4.33 9.92
CA LEU A 301 3.25 -5.77 10.13
C LEU A 301 1.91 -6.51 9.97
N VAL A 302 0.83 -6.00 10.58
CA VAL A 302 -0.51 -6.58 10.48
C VAL A 302 -0.95 -6.64 9.01
N VAL A 303 -0.81 -5.54 8.29
CA VAL A 303 -1.21 -5.41 6.90
C VAL A 303 -0.35 -6.29 5.98
N MET A 304 0.95 -6.43 6.25
CA MET A 304 1.87 -7.33 5.53
C MET A 304 1.45 -8.80 5.63
N PHE A 305 1.15 -9.29 6.84
CA PHE A 305 0.72 -10.68 7.03
C PHE A 305 -0.70 -10.91 6.52
N ALA A 306 -1.60 -9.95 6.71
CA ALA A 306 -2.96 -10.04 6.18
C ALA A 306 -2.96 -10.15 4.65
N TYR A 307 -2.15 -9.33 3.97
CA TYR A 307 -2.03 -9.40 2.51
C TYR A 307 -1.37 -10.70 2.03
N PHE A 308 -0.37 -11.21 2.75
CA PHE A 308 0.22 -12.52 2.43
C PHE A 308 -0.82 -13.65 2.49
N ALA A 309 -1.62 -13.70 3.55
CA ALA A 309 -2.69 -14.69 3.70
C ALA A 309 -3.76 -14.55 2.60
N PHE A 310 -4.13 -13.31 2.27
CA PHE A 310 -5.05 -13.03 1.15
C PHE A 310 -4.47 -13.49 -0.20
N GLN A 311 -3.21 -13.18 -0.48
CA GLN A 311 -2.56 -13.60 -1.73
C GLN A 311 -2.42 -15.14 -1.81
N LEU A 312 -2.15 -15.80 -0.68
CA LEU A 312 -2.10 -17.26 -0.60
C LEU A 312 -3.46 -17.89 -0.95
N THR A 313 -4.58 -17.35 -0.45
CA THR A 313 -5.91 -17.85 -0.79
C THR A 313 -6.24 -17.61 -2.26
N LEU A 314 -5.87 -16.45 -2.83
CA LEU A 314 -6.04 -16.18 -4.26
C LEU A 314 -5.25 -17.15 -5.14
N VAL A 315 -3.99 -17.42 -4.81
CA VAL A 315 -3.15 -18.38 -5.54
C VAL A 315 -3.73 -19.79 -5.44
N PHE A 316 -4.21 -20.20 -4.26
CA PHE A 316 -4.86 -21.49 -4.07
C PHE A 316 -6.13 -21.63 -4.93
N LEU A 317 -6.99 -20.62 -4.95
CA LEU A 317 -8.19 -20.59 -5.78
C LEU A 317 -7.85 -20.60 -7.28
N ALA A 318 -6.83 -19.86 -7.70
CA ALA A 318 -6.36 -19.84 -9.08
C ALA A 318 -5.80 -21.20 -9.52
N THR A 319 -4.99 -21.86 -8.67
CA THR A 319 -4.52 -23.23 -8.96
C THR A 319 -5.70 -24.18 -9.13
N SER A 320 -6.68 -24.15 -8.22
CA SER A 320 -7.87 -25.01 -8.26
C SER A 320 -8.68 -24.76 -9.53
N CYS A 321 -8.95 -23.51 -9.87
CA CYS A 321 -9.72 -23.12 -11.07
C CYS A 321 -9.03 -23.56 -12.37
N PHE A 322 -7.72 -23.32 -12.51
CA PHE A 322 -6.97 -23.78 -13.69
C PHE A 322 -6.89 -25.30 -13.78
N THR A 323 -6.96 -25.99 -12.63
CA THR A 323 -7.15 -27.43 -12.53
C THR A 323 -8.62 -27.88 -12.61
N HIS A 324 -9.61 -27.04 -12.87
CA HIS A 324 -10.96 -27.52 -13.19
C HIS A 324 -11.34 -27.18 -14.62
N ALA A 325 -10.93 -26.01 -15.12
CA ALA A 325 -11.18 -25.58 -16.50
C ALA A 325 -10.56 -26.53 -17.54
N LYS A 326 -9.34 -27.04 -17.30
CA LYS A 326 -8.67 -27.98 -18.23
C LYS A 326 -9.21 -29.43 -18.18
N SER A 327 -10.17 -29.73 -17.32
CA SER A 327 -10.82 -31.06 -17.25
C SER A 327 -12.17 -31.10 -17.94
N LEU A 328 -12.70 -29.94 -18.33
CA LEU A 328 -13.95 -29.81 -19.09
C LEU A 328 -13.73 -29.61 -20.60
N LEU A 329 -12.47 -29.38 -21.00
CA LEU A 329 -11.99 -29.31 -22.39
C LEU A 329 -11.23 -30.60 -22.71
#